data_AF-A0A1M4Y725-F1
#
_entry.id   AF-A0A1M4Y725-F1
#
_cell.length_a   1.000
_cell.length_b   1.000
_cell.length_c   1.000
_cell.angle_alpha   90.00
_cell.angle_beta   90.00
_cell.angle_gamma   90.00
#
_symmetry.space_group_name_H-M   'P 1'
#
loop_
_entity.id
_entity.type
_entity.pdbx_description
1 polymer ?
#
loop_
_entity_poly.entity_id
_entity_poly.type
_entity_poly.pdbx_seq_one_letter_code
_entity_poly.pdbx_strand_id
1 'polypeptide(L)'
;MFQLLDKKYPGACEILSGIPKPRRGIDTAADDKIEWVRRNLGEHIKVNIVYREEKKNYVTGRDCILIDDYEKNIKEWEKAGGTGILFISAKETLKRFG
;
A
#
# COMPACT_ATOMS: atom_id res chain seq x y z
N MET A 1 -5.24 12.03 2.44
CA MET A 1 -4.89 11.05 3.49
C MET A 1 -3.41 10.72 3.46
N PHE A 2 -2.90 10.11 2.38
CA PHE A 2 -1.49 9.70 2.29
C PHE A 2 -0.51 10.84 2.66
N GLN A 3 -0.61 11.99 1.98
CA GLN A 3 0.26 13.14 2.29
C GLN A 3 0.19 13.64 3.74
N LEU A 4 -0.94 13.44 4.44
CA LEU A 4 -1.05 13.79 5.86
C LEU A 4 -0.30 12.78 6.73
N LEU A 5 -0.40 11.49 6.40
CA LEU A 5 0.34 10.43 7.09
C LEU A 5 1.84 10.55 6.81
N ASP A 6 2.23 10.80 5.57
CA ASP A 6 3.62 10.99 5.17
C ASP A 6 4.24 12.23 5.85
N LYS A 7 3.50 13.34 5.92
CA LYS A 7 3.93 14.51 6.70
C LYS A 7 4.05 14.21 8.20
N LYS A 8 3.18 13.36 8.76
CA LYS A 8 3.19 12.99 10.17
C LYS A 8 4.29 11.98 10.51
N TYR A 9 4.60 11.08 9.59
CA TYR A 9 5.58 10.00 9.73
C TYR A 9 6.57 10.02 8.53
N PRO A 10 7.41 11.06 8.45
CA PRO A 10 8.29 11.25 7.31
C PRO A 10 9.25 10.07 7.14
N GLY A 11 9.30 9.52 5.92
CA GLY A 11 10.15 8.38 5.58
C GLY A 11 9.62 7.01 6.01
N ALA A 12 8.45 6.94 6.66
CA ALA A 12 7.83 5.67 7.08
C ALA A 12 6.72 5.19 6.12
N CYS A 13 6.27 6.05 5.20
CA CYS A 13 5.20 5.74 4.27
C CYS A 13 5.73 5.27 2.91
N GLU A 14 5.25 4.11 2.45
CA GLU A 14 5.55 3.56 1.12
C GLU A 14 4.25 3.19 0.39
N ILE A 15 4.28 3.07 -0.93
CA ILE A 15 3.18 2.54 -1.74
C ILE A 15 3.43 1.07 -2.04
N LEU A 16 2.46 0.20 -1.73
CA LEU A 16 2.48 -1.22 -2.08
C LEU A 16 1.30 -1.55 -3.01
N SER A 17 1.55 -1.61 -4.32
CA SER A 17 0.49 -1.77 -5.33
C SER A 17 0.55 -3.13 -6.02
N GLY A 18 -0.63 -3.73 -6.17
CA GLY A 18 -0.80 -4.97 -6.93
C GLY A 18 -0.83 -4.71 -8.44
N ILE A 19 -0.17 -5.54 -9.24
CA ILE A 19 -0.32 -5.58 -10.70
C ILE A 19 -1.10 -6.81 -11.19
N PRO A 20 -1.76 -6.72 -12.36
CA PRO A 20 -2.39 -7.85 -13.02
C PRO A 20 -1.39 -8.98 -13.28
N LYS A 21 -1.88 -10.23 -13.27
CA LYS A 21 -1.06 -11.37 -13.72
C LYS A 21 -0.74 -11.23 -15.21
N PRO A 22 0.44 -11.66 -15.67
CA PRO A 22 0.87 -11.52 -17.07
C PRO A 22 -0.16 -12.02 -18.09
N ARG A 23 -0.90 -13.08 -17.76
CA ARG A 23 -2.01 -13.61 -18.58
C ARG A 23 -3.10 -12.59 -18.97
N ARG A 24 -3.15 -11.42 -18.32
CA ARG A 24 -4.09 -10.34 -18.66
C ARG A 24 -3.56 -9.40 -19.73
N GLY A 25 -2.29 -9.50 -20.13
CA GLY A 25 -1.69 -8.72 -21.22
C GLY A 25 -1.62 -7.21 -20.95
N ILE A 26 -1.45 -6.80 -19.68
CA ILE A 26 -1.33 -5.39 -19.29
C ILE A 26 0.09 -5.16 -18.77
N ASP A 27 1.03 -5.04 -19.69
CA ASP A 27 2.46 -5.03 -19.39
C ASP A 27 2.94 -3.67 -18.84
N THR A 28 2.24 -2.57 -19.16
CA THR A 28 2.58 -1.21 -18.70
C THR A 28 2.14 -0.90 -17.27
N ALA A 29 1.33 -1.76 -16.65
CA ALA A 29 0.68 -1.46 -15.37
C ALA A 29 1.66 -1.09 -14.25
N ALA A 30 2.87 -1.65 -14.27
CA ALA A 30 3.91 -1.32 -13.30
C ALA A 30 4.41 0.12 -13.48
N ASP A 31 4.82 0.46 -14.70
CA ASP A 31 5.36 1.77 -15.04
C ASP A 31 4.32 2.87 -14.86
N ASP A 32 3.08 2.64 -15.31
CA ASP A 32 1.97 3.59 -15.18
C ASP A 32 1.71 3.95 -13.71
N LYS A 33 1.79 2.97 -12.81
CA LYS A 33 1.61 3.18 -11.36
C LYS A 33 2.76 3.98 -10.76
N ILE A 34 4.00 3.64 -11.11
CA ILE A 34 5.18 4.35 -10.61
C ILE A 34 5.14 5.82 -11.07
N GLU A 35 4.84 6.04 -12.35
CA GLU A 35 4.74 7.38 -12.91
C GLU A 35 3.61 8.20 -12.26
N TRP A 36 2.45 7.58 -12.04
CA TRP A 36 1.36 8.24 -11.34
C TRP A 36 1.76 8.70 -9.93
N VAL A 37 2.46 7.86 -9.16
CA VAL A 37 2.94 8.24 -7.81
C VAL A 37 3.93 9.39 -7.89
N ARG A 38 4.91 9.34 -8.80
CA ARG A 38 5.89 10.41 -8.98
C ARG A 38 5.22 11.75 -9.28
N ARG A 39 4.24 11.74 -10.20
CA ARG A 39 3.51 12.95 -10.62
C ARG A 39 2.61 13.53 -9.54
N ASN A 40 1.98 12.71 -8.69
CA ASN A 40 0.92 13.15 -7.77
C ASN A 40 1.34 13.21 -6.29
N LEU A 41 2.28 12.37 -5.86
CA LEU A 41 2.73 12.26 -4.47
C LEU A 41 4.19 12.69 -4.29
N GLY A 42 5.01 12.55 -5.34
CA GLY A 42 6.40 12.99 -5.40
C GLY A 42 7.38 11.85 -5.64
N GLU A 43 8.56 12.20 -6.16
CA GLU A 43 9.58 11.22 -6.56
C GLU A 43 10.26 10.49 -5.40
N HIS A 44 10.21 11.07 -4.21
CA HIS A 44 10.80 10.51 -2.98
C HIS A 44 10.00 9.33 -2.41
N ILE A 45 8.75 9.13 -2.86
CA ILE A 45 7.90 8.05 -2.35
C ILE A 45 8.34 6.72 -2.97
N LYS A 46 8.71 5.77 -2.11
CA LYS A 46 9.05 4.41 -2.53
C LYS A 46 7.79 3.66 -3.00
N VAL A 47 7.88 3.07 -4.19
CA VAL A 47 6.79 2.32 -4.82
C VAL A 47 7.21 0.88 -5.01
N ASN A 48 6.52 -0.02 -4.32
CA ASN A 48 6.68 -1.47 -4.44
C ASN A 48 5.55 -2.01 -5.32
N ILE A 49 5.92 -2.46 -6.52
CA ILE A 49 5.01 -3.11 -7.46
C ILE A 49 5.15 -4.62 -7.32
N VAL A 50 4.05 -5.29 -7.00
CA VAL A 50 4.05 -6.73 -6.67
C VAL A 50 2.81 -7.41 -7.20
N TYR A 51 2.79 -8.73 -7.23
CA TYR A 51 1.53 -9.46 -7.32
C TYR A 51 0.79 -9.38 -5.98
N ARG A 52 -0.54 -9.43 -6.04
CA ARG A 52 -1.40 -9.34 -4.85
C ARG A 52 -0.99 -10.35 -3.78
N GLU A 53 -0.78 -11.59 -4.18
CA GLU A 53 -0.39 -12.69 -3.30
C GLU A 53 0.97 -12.49 -2.60
N GLU A 54 1.82 -11.61 -3.12
CA GLU A 54 3.16 -11.32 -2.59
C GLU A 54 3.15 -10.19 -1.57
N LYS A 55 2.06 -9.42 -1.46
CA LYS A 55 1.96 -8.32 -0.50
C LYS A 55 2.35 -8.76 0.91
N LYS A 56 1.82 -9.90 1.38
CA LYS A 56 2.12 -10.48 2.70
C LYS A 56 3.61 -10.69 2.99
N ASN A 57 4.46 -10.79 1.97
CA ASN A 57 5.90 -10.96 2.13
C ASN A 57 6.62 -9.68 2.60
N TYR A 58 5.92 -8.53 2.59
CA TYR A 58 6.44 -7.25 3.07
C TYR A 58 6.21 -7.02 4.56
N VAL A 59 5.57 -7.95 5.26
CA VAL A 59 5.32 -7.84 6.70
C VAL A 59 6.62 -8.03 7.47
N THR A 60 6.99 -7.03 8.26
CA THR A 60 8.17 -7.07 9.14
C THR A 60 7.82 -7.25 10.62
N GLY A 61 6.54 -7.18 10.98
CA GLY A 61 6.04 -7.33 12.35
C GLY A 61 4.78 -6.52 12.59
N ARG A 62 4.37 -6.42 13.85
CA ARG A 62 3.08 -5.82 14.25
C ARG A 62 2.95 -4.34 13.91
N ASP A 63 4.06 -3.60 13.94
CA ASP A 63 4.10 -2.17 13.58
C ASP A 63 4.08 -1.93 12.06
N CYS A 64 4.14 -3.00 11.26
CA CYS A 64 4.01 -2.93 9.81
C CYS A 64 2.53 -2.85 9.42
N ILE A 65 2.05 -1.64 9.12
CA ILE A 65 0.65 -1.35 8.85
C ILE A 65 0.36 -1.37 7.34
N LEU A 66 -0.65 -2.16 6.93
CA LEU A 66 -1.22 -2.09 5.58
C LEU A 66 -2.58 -1.40 5.61
N ILE A 67 -2.74 -0.36 4.81
CA ILE A 67 -4.04 0.25 4.48
C ILE A 67 -4.42 -0.21 3.07
N ASP A 68 -5.51 -0.98 2.95
CA ASP A 68 -5.95 -1.56 1.68
C ASP A 68 -7.48 -1.66 1.67
N ASP A 69 -8.09 -1.47 0.51
CA ASP A 69 -9.56 -1.55 0.34
C ASP A 69 -10.04 -3.00 0.15
N TYR A 70 -9.13 -3.94 -0.12
CA TYR A 70 -9.50 -5.33 -0.31
C TYR A 70 -9.33 -6.15 0.96
N GLU A 71 -10.46 -6.55 1.56
CA GLU A 71 -10.52 -7.32 2.82
C GLU A 71 -9.62 -8.57 2.82
N LYS A 72 -9.48 -9.26 1.68
CA LYS A 72 -8.61 -10.45 1.60
C LYS A 72 -7.14 -10.09 1.79
N ASN A 73 -6.68 -8.92 1.33
CA ASN A 73 -5.31 -8.45 1.56
C ASN A 73 -5.08 -8.19 3.05
N ILE A 74 -6.05 -7.55 3.72
CA ILE A 74 -6.01 -7.28 5.16
C ILE A 74 -5.87 -8.59 5.95
N LYS A 75 -6.73 -9.58 5.68
CA LYS A 75 -6.67 -10.89 6.35
C LYS A 75 -5.34 -11.61 6.13
N GLU A 76 -4.81 -11.59 4.91
CA GLU A 76 -3.52 -12.21 4.58
C GLU A 76 -2.34 -11.47 5.25
N TRP A 77 -2.44 -10.14 5.40
CA TRP A 77 -1.44 -9.31 6.07
C TRP A 77 -1.40 -9.55 7.59
N GLU A 78 -2.57 -9.55 8.23
CA GLU A 78 -2.69 -9.83 9.67
C GLU A 78 -2.23 -11.24 10.00
N LYS A 79 -2.57 -12.23 9.16
CA LYS A 79 -2.09 -13.61 9.31
C LYS A 79 -0.56 -13.73 9.22
N ALA A 80 0.09 -12.86 8.46
CA ALA A 80 1.54 -12.80 8.36
C ALA A 80 2.20 -12.04 9.54
N GLY A 81 1.40 -11.49 10.48
CA GLY A 81 1.88 -10.83 11.70
C GLY A 81 1.88 -9.31 11.66
N GLY A 82 1.39 -8.69 10.58
CA GLY A 82 1.25 -7.25 10.43
C GLY A 82 -0.06 -6.72 11.00
N THR A 83 -0.24 -5.39 10.94
CA THR A 83 -1.51 -4.74 11.30
C THR A 83 -2.25 -4.33 10.03
N GLY A 84 -3.49 -4.78 9.86
CA GLY A 84 -4.32 -4.41 8.72
C GLY A 84 -5.33 -3.32 9.05
N ILE A 85 -5.51 -2.35 8.16
CA ILE A 85 -6.57 -1.34 8.23
C ILE A 85 -7.37 -1.40 6.93
N LEU A 86 -8.59 -1.90 7.01
CA LEU A 86 -9.52 -1.87 5.87
C LEU A 86 -9.89 -0.42 5.56
N PHE A 87 -9.61 0.01 4.33
CA PHE A 87 -9.93 1.36 3.88
C PHE A 87 -11.43 1.49 3.56
N ILE A 88 -12.13 2.35 4.32
CA ILE A 88 -13.53 2.72 4.07
C ILE A 88 -13.61 4.19 3.62
N SER A 89 -12.89 5.08 4.31
CA SER A 89 -12.75 6.48 3.93
C SER A 89 -11.49 7.07 4.57
N ALA A 90 -10.99 8.17 3.98
CA ALA A 90 -9.85 8.90 4.53
C ALA A 90 -10.07 9.32 5.99
N LYS A 91 -11.28 9.76 6.35
CA LYS A 91 -11.62 10.20 7.71
C LYS A 91 -11.50 9.06 8.72
N GLU A 92 -12.07 7.89 8.40
CA GLU A 92 -12.03 6.73 9.30
C GLU A 92 -10.61 6.16 9.42
N THR A 93 -9.85 6.12 8.34
CA THR A 93 -8.45 5.68 8.40
C THR A 93 -7.61 6.62 9.25
N LEU A 94 -7.73 7.95 9.08
CA LEU A 94 -6.94 8.91 9.87
C LEU A 94 -7.22 8.82 11.37
N LYS A 95 -8.46 8.52 11.80
CA LYS A 95 -8.79 8.28 13.22
C LYS A 95 -8.00 7.13 13.84
N ARG A 96 -7.49 6.18 13.04
CA ARG A 96 -6.67 5.06 13.54
C ARG A 96 -5.26 5.49 13.95
N PHE A 97 -4.80 6.68 13.53
CA PHE A 97 -3.42 7.12 13.72
C PHE A 97 -3.25 8.23 14.79
N GLY A 98 -4.32 8.65 15.47
CA GLY A 98 -4.29 9.66 16.54
C GLY A 98 -4.18 11.09 16.05
#